data_AF-A0A858AU65-F1
#
_entry.id   AF-A0A858AU65-F1
#
_cell.length_a   1.000
_cell.length_b   1.000
_cell.length_c   1.000
_cell.angle_alpha   90.00
_cell.angle_beta   90.00
_cell.angle_gamma   90.00
#
_symmetry.space_group_name_H-M   'P 1'
#
loop_
_entity.id
_entity.type
_entity.pdbx_description
1 polymer ?
#
loop_
_entity_poly.entity_id
_entity_poly.type
_entity_poly.pdbx_seq_one_letter_code
_entity_poly.pdbx_strand_id
1 'polypeptide(L)'
;MNLKLQYKLVYKIKNSRDPRLKSFSEEYIINRISKFKKTRTVLNYEDVKLINDKVPGTYLIYSLTNGKLAFCYVGESTNVFERFKQHINGFRNGKDRLYSKMRKKVKELEDISFMVLDEIEDQNERLKKETYYIYTMKSKFFSLNSKLVNRRLRCPSGHGMVRSFMTYDKEAEKLNLIVYGRCVNKHCNITFVIK
;
A
#
# COMPACT_ATOMS: atom_id res chain seq x y z
N MET A 1 -14.31 -22.10 -11.13
CA MET A 1 -14.29 -20.75 -11.75
C MET A 1 -12.94 -20.50 -12.41
N ASN A 2 -12.88 -20.24 -13.73
CA ASN A 2 -11.62 -19.99 -14.44
C ASN A 2 -10.87 -18.76 -13.88
N LEU A 3 -9.53 -18.83 -13.77
CA LEU A 3 -8.64 -17.78 -13.25
C LEU A 3 -8.89 -16.40 -13.87
N LYS A 4 -9.19 -16.32 -15.17
CA LYS A 4 -9.52 -15.07 -15.87
C LYS A 4 -10.73 -14.37 -15.25
N LEU A 5 -11.75 -15.13 -14.87
CA LEU A 5 -12.94 -14.58 -14.22
C LEU A 5 -12.63 -14.13 -12.79
N GLN A 6 -11.87 -14.93 -12.03
CA GLN A 6 -11.42 -14.56 -10.68
C GLN A 6 -10.61 -13.26 -10.70
N TYR A 7 -9.66 -13.14 -11.63
CA TYR A 7 -8.87 -11.93 -11.82
C TYR A 7 -9.75 -10.73 -12.15
N LYS A 8 -10.72 -10.87 -13.06
CA LYS A 8 -11.66 -9.78 -13.38
C LYS A 8 -12.46 -9.32 -12.15
N LEU A 9 -12.89 -10.25 -11.30
CA LEU A 9 -13.59 -9.92 -10.05
C LEU A 9 -12.68 -9.15 -9.10
N VAL A 10 -11.46 -9.64 -8.84
CA VAL A 10 -10.47 -8.95 -8.00
C VAL A 10 -10.14 -7.57 -8.57
N TYR A 11 -9.97 -7.46 -9.88
CA TYR A 11 -9.72 -6.19 -10.54
C TYR A 11 -10.88 -5.20 -10.33
N LYS A 12 -12.13 -5.65 -10.43
CA LYS A 12 -13.32 -4.83 -10.15
C LYS A 12 -13.36 -4.38 -8.69
N ILE A 13 -13.14 -5.29 -7.73
CA ILE A 13 -13.07 -4.97 -6.29
C ILE A 13 -12.03 -3.87 -6.03
N LYS A 14 -10.86 -3.97 -6.66
CA LYS A 14 -9.76 -3.01 -6.45
C LYS A 14 -9.97 -1.64 -7.12
N ASN A 15 -10.68 -1.58 -8.25
CA ASN A 15 -10.70 -0.39 -9.12
C ASN A 15 -12.07 0.26 -9.32
N SER A 16 -13.16 -0.38 -8.89
CA SER A 16 -14.52 0.16 -9.06
C SER A 16 -14.90 1.13 -7.94
N ARG A 17 -15.78 2.09 -8.27
CA ARG A 17 -16.50 2.96 -7.33
C ARG A 17 -17.96 2.54 -7.13
N ASP A 18 -18.37 1.41 -7.71
CA ASP A 18 -19.72 0.86 -7.55
C ASP A 18 -19.98 0.55 -6.06
N PRO A 19 -20.97 1.20 -5.42
CA PRO A 19 -21.28 0.97 -4.01
C PRO A 19 -21.55 -0.50 -3.67
N ARG A 20 -22.09 -1.28 -4.60
CA ARG A 20 -22.35 -2.73 -4.42
C ARG A 20 -21.07 -3.54 -4.20
N LEU A 21 -19.92 -3.02 -4.65
CA LEU A 21 -18.61 -3.65 -4.49
C LEU A 21 -17.84 -3.17 -3.24
N LYS A 22 -18.41 -2.24 -2.47
CA LYS A 22 -17.73 -1.63 -1.31
C LYS A 22 -17.47 -2.66 -0.20
N SER A 23 -18.44 -3.50 0.14
CA SER A 23 -18.28 -4.55 1.16
C SER A 23 -17.19 -5.55 0.78
N PHE A 24 -17.19 -6.03 -0.46
CA PHE A 24 -16.14 -6.92 -0.96
C PHE A 24 -14.76 -6.26 -0.95
N SER A 25 -14.69 -4.95 -1.21
CA SER A 25 -13.44 -4.18 -1.12
C SER A 25 -12.92 -4.07 0.32
N GLU A 26 -13.84 -3.84 1.27
CA GLU A 26 -13.55 -3.78 2.69
C GLU A 26 -13.02 -5.13 3.18
N GLU A 27 -13.77 -6.20 2.93
CA GLU A 27 -13.41 -7.57 3.33
C GLU A 27 -12.06 -7.99 2.73
N TYR A 28 -11.85 -7.72 1.44
CA TYR A 28 -10.59 -8.01 0.77
C TYR A 28 -9.41 -7.34 1.49
N ILE A 29 -9.53 -6.06 1.86
CA ILE A 29 -8.45 -5.34 2.54
C ILE A 29 -8.29 -5.81 3.98
N ILE A 30 -9.38 -5.99 4.73
CA ILE A 30 -9.35 -6.50 6.12
C ILE A 30 -8.64 -7.85 6.18
N ASN A 31 -8.93 -8.75 5.23
CA ASN A 31 -8.26 -10.04 5.12
C ASN A 31 -6.75 -9.89 4.86
N ARG A 32 -6.32 -8.88 4.10
CA ARG A 32 -4.88 -8.60 3.89
C ARG A 32 -4.22 -8.03 5.13
N ILE A 33 -4.85 -7.06 5.79
CA ILE A 33 -4.37 -6.49 7.06
C ILE A 33 -4.22 -7.60 8.10
N SER A 34 -5.25 -8.44 8.26
CA SER A 34 -5.24 -9.55 9.21
C SER A 34 -4.09 -10.53 8.97
N LYS A 35 -3.74 -10.81 7.70
CA LYS A 35 -2.55 -11.61 7.38
C LYS A 35 -1.25 -10.93 7.78
N PHE A 36 -1.13 -9.61 7.58
CA PHE A 36 0.05 -8.87 8.02
C PHE A 36 0.19 -8.81 9.54
N LYS A 37 -0.91 -8.64 10.28
CA LYS A 37 -0.93 -8.62 11.76
C LYS A 37 -0.40 -9.92 12.37
N LYS A 38 -0.43 -11.05 11.65
CA LYS A 38 0.10 -12.33 12.14
C LYS A 38 1.62 -12.37 12.23
N THR A 39 2.32 -11.53 11.47
CA THR A 39 3.79 -11.61 11.33
C THR A 39 4.48 -10.28 11.58
N ARG A 40 3.74 -9.23 11.95
CA ARG A 40 4.25 -7.86 12.09
C ARG A 40 3.64 -7.20 13.30
N THR A 41 4.46 -6.39 13.97
CA THR A 41 4.02 -5.59 15.11
C THR A 41 3.09 -4.47 14.65
N VAL A 42 1.98 -4.33 15.36
CA VAL A 42 1.02 -3.24 15.18
C VAL A 42 1.27 -2.24 16.28
N LEU A 43 1.42 -0.98 15.90
CA LEU A 43 1.73 0.11 16.80
C LEU A 43 0.55 1.08 16.84
N ASN A 44 0.21 1.55 18.03
CA ASN A 44 -0.62 2.73 18.21
C ASN A 44 0.27 3.99 18.19
N TYR A 45 -0.36 5.16 18.30
CA TYR A 45 0.38 6.42 18.22
C TYR A 45 1.25 6.71 19.46
N GLU A 46 0.94 6.15 20.64
CA GLU A 46 1.79 6.27 21.84
C GLU A 46 3.06 5.42 21.68
N ASP A 47 2.94 4.19 21.19
CA ASP A 47 4.09 3.33 20.88
C ASP A 47 5.05 4.06 19.92
N VAL A 48 4.50 4.69 18.86
CA VAL A 48 5.29 5.43 17.86
C VAL A 48 6.06 6.60 18.47
N LYS A 49 5.51 7.30 19.47
CA LYS A 49 6.20 8.46 20.08
C LYS A 49 7.47 8.03 20.80
N LEU A 50 7.43 6.87 21.45
CA LEU A 50 8.52 6.36 22.30
C LEU A 50 9.66 5.74 21.49
N ILE A 51 9.38 5.23 20.29
CA ILE A 51 10.40 4.59 19.44
C ILE A 51 11.30 5.65 18.79
N ASN A 52 12.61 5.47 18.92
CA ASN A 52 13.64 6.32 18.31
C ASN A 52 14.54 5.57 17.33
N ASP A 53 14.25 4.30 17.05
CA ASP A 53 14.99 3.49 16.10
C ASP A 53 14.93 4.08 14.70
N LYS A 54 15.96 3.76 13.91
CA LYS A 54 16.01 4.10 12.49
C LYS A 54 15.82 2.84 11.67
N VAL A 55 14.63 2.69 11.11
CA VAL A 55 14.28 1.56 10.25
C VAL A 55 13.95 2.08 8.86
N PRO A 56 14.82 1.89 7.86
CA PRO A 56 14.47 2.14 6.47
C PRO A 56 13.59 1.00 5.97
N GLY A 57 12.45 1.34 5.37
CA GLY A 57 11.51 0.30 4.97
C GLY A 57 10.22 0.79 4.37
N THR A 58 9.29 -0.14 4.21
CA THR A 58 7.91 0.14 3.81
C THR A 58 6.97 0.02 5.01
N TYR A 59 5.85 0.73 4.94
CA TYR A 59 4.91 0.78 6.04
C TYR A 59 3.46 0.84 5.58
N LEU A 60 2.57 0.48 6.51
CA LEU A 60 1.13 0.58 6.39
C LEU A 60 0.59 1.45 7.53
N ILE A 61 -0.29 2.38 7.17
CA ILE A 61 -1.15 3.12 8.10
C ILE A 61 -2.59 2.75 7.76
N TYR A 62 -3.38 2.38 8.76
CA TYR A 62 -4.77 2.01 8.54
C TYR A 62 -5.61 2.34 9.77
N SER A 63 -6.93 2.31 9.59
CA SER A 63 -7.87 2.45 10.71
C SER A 63 -8.99 1.42 10.57
N LEU A 64 -9.19 0.66 11.65
CA LEU A 64 -10.22 -0.35 11.81
C LEU A 64 -10.98 -0.06 13.11
N THR A 65 -12.19 0.46 12.98
CA THR A 65 -13.07 0.76 14.13
C THR A 65 -14.28 -0.16 14.04
N ASN A 66 -14.56 -0.93 15.09
CA ASN A 66 -15.67 -1.91 15.13
C ASN A 66 -15.70 -2.87 13.93
N GLY A 67 -14.52 -3.36 13.51
CA GLY A 67 -14.39 -4.26 12.37
C GLY A 67 -14.63 -3.62 10.99
N LYS A 68 -14.81 -2.30 10.92
CA LYS A 68 -15.00 -1.55 9.68
C LYS A 68 -13.75 -0.78 9.28
N LEU A 69 -13.39 -0.85 8.01
CA LEU A 69 -12.21 -0.20 7.47
C LEU A 69 -12.54 1.26 7.11
N ALA A 70 -11.90 2.21 7.79
CA ALA A 70 -12.04 3.61 7.44
C ALA A 70 -11.12 3.98 6.26
N PHE A 71 -9.85 3.59 6.36
CA PHE A 71 -8.84 3.80 5.32
C PHE A 71 -7.62 2.87 5.45
N CYS A 72 -6.82 2.86 4.39
CA CYS A 72 -5.44 2.37 4.41
C CYS A 72 -4.51 3.26 3.57
N TYR A 73 -3.23 3.30 3.91
CA TYR A 73 -2.20 4.04 3.21
C TYR A 73 -0.86 3.29 3.32
N VAL A 74 -0.20 3.09 2.19
CA VAL A 74 1.13 2.46 2.12
C VAL A 74 2.16 3.53 1.78
N GLY A 75 3.35 3.46 2.37
CA GLY A 75 4.47 4.31 1.98
C GLY A 75 5.84 3.64 2.20
N GLU A 76 6.89 4.34 1.80
CA GLU A 76 8.29 4.02 2.13
C GLU A 76 8.97 5.20 2.82
N SER A 77 10.03 4.90 3.57
CA SER A 77 10.89 5.91 4.19
C SER A 77 12.29 5.35 4.46
N THR A 78 13.29 6.22 4.53
CA THR A 78 14.61 5.92 5.10
C THR A 78 14.57 5.81 6.63
N ASN A 79 13.51 6.34 7.25
CA ASN A 79 13.18 6.13 8.65
C ASN A 79 11.65 6.06 8.80
N VAL A 80 11.12 4.86 9.00
CA VAL A 80 9.67 4.61 9.08
C VAL A 80 9.07 5.24 10.34
N PHE A 81 9.75 5.20 11.48
CA PHE A 81 9.22 5.74 12.74
C PHE A 81 9.15 7.26 12.72
N GLU A 82 10.19 7.92 12.21
CA GLU A 82 10.14 9.38 11.99
C GLU A 82 8.98 9.74 11.04
N ARG A 83 8.79 8.94 9.98
CA ARG A 83 7.68 9.14 9.06
C ARG A 83 6.32 8.94 9.71
N PHE A 84 6.17 7.99 10.64
CA PHE A 84 4.94 7.85 11.43
C PHE A 84 4.70 9.08 12.33
N LYS A 85 5.73 9.59 13.02
CA LYS A 85 5.62 10.84 13.80
C LYS A 85 5.18 12.02 12.92
N GLN A 86 5.69 12.12 11.69
CA GLN A 86 5.23 13.11 10.71
C GLN A 86 3.76 12.93 10.33
N HIS A 87 3.29 11.69 10.12
CA HIS A 87 1.88 11.43 9.83
C HIS A 87 0.96 11.76 11.02
N ILE A 88 1.40 11.48 12.25
CA ILE A 88 0.68 11.87 13.48
C ILE A 88 0.54 13.40 13.55
N ASN A 89 1.64 14.14 13.40
CA ASN A 89 1.59 15.60 13.41
C ASN A 89 0.77 16.15 12.23
N GLY A 90 0.90 15.54 11.06
CA GLY A 90 0.12 15.88 9.87
C GLY A 90 -1.38 15.63 10.05
N PHE A 91 -1.77 14.56 10.73
CA PHE A 91 -3.16 14.32 11.09
C PHE A 91 -3.71 15.43 12.00
N ARG A 92 -2.96 15.83 13.04
CA ARG A 92 -3.38 16.89 13.99
C ARG A 92 -3.45 18.26 13.34
N ASN A 93 -2.38 18.66 12.65
CA ASN A 93 -2.13 20.06 12.28
C ASN A 93 -1.98 20.28 10.77
N GLY A 94 -1.77 19.21 10.00
CA GLY A 94 -1.42 19.29 8.58
C GLY A 94 -2.58 19.74 7.69
N LYS A 95 -2.26 20.61 6.73
CA LYS A 95 -3.20 21.13 5.72
C LYS A 95 -3.20 20.31 4.42
N ASP A 96 -2.30 19.33 4.29
CA ASP A 96 -2.21 18.51 3.08
C ASP A 96 -3.48 17.71 2.81
N ARG A 97 -3.74 17.49 1.51
CA ARG A 97 -4.91 16.74 1.02
C ARG A 97 -4.99 15.32 1.60
N LEU A 98 -3.85 14.68 1.88
CA LEU A 98 -3.83 13.35 2.50
C LEU A 98 -4.47 13.40 3.90
N TYR A 99 -3.99 14.29 4.76
CA TYR A 99 -4.48 14.40 6.14
C TYR A 99 -5.91 14.92 6.21
N SER A 100 -6.30 15.83 5.31
CA SER A 100 -7.71 16.22 5.16
C SER A 100 -8.62 15.03 4.85
N LYS A 101 -8.17 14.08 4.00
CA LYS A 101 -8.94 12.85 3.73
C LYS A 101 -8.96 11.88 4.91
N MET A 102 -7.86 11.78 5.66
CA MET A 102 -7.79 10.95 6.87
C MET A 102 -8.79 11.45 7.92
N ARG A 103 -8.77 12.74 8.24
CA ARG A 103 -9.71 13.37 9.21
C ARG A 103 -11.18 13.30 8.81
N LYS A 104 -11.49 13.19 7.51
CA LYS A 104 -12.86 12.95 7.04
C LYS A 104 -13.36 11.54 7.32
N LYS A 105 -12.45 10.58 7.53
CA LYS A 105 -12.75 9.16 7.68
C LYS A 105 -12.58 8.66 9.11
N VAL A 106 -11.74 9.34 9.90
CA VAL A 106 -11.41 8.98 11.28
C VAL A 106 -11.37 10.25 12.11
N LYS A 107 -11.93 10.18 13.32
CA LYS A 107 -12.04 11.32 14.24
C LYS A 107 -10.82 11.43 15.14
N GLU A 108 -10.47 10.32 15.77
CA GLU A 108 -9.46 10.27 16.81
C GLU A 108 -8.17 9.63 16.29
N LEU A 109 -7.02 10.00 16.87
CA LEU A 109 -5.73 9.45 16.45
C LEU A 109 -5.54 8.00 16.92
N GLU A 110 -6.20 7.67 18.02
CA GLU A 110 -6.30 6.39 18.71
C GLU A 110 -6.84 5.29 17.77
N ASP A 111 -7.70 5.68 16.82
CA ASP A 111 -8.27 4.81 15.79
C ASP A 111 -7.29 4.48 14.65
N ILE A 112 -6.09 5.07 14.65
CA ILE A 112 -5.08 4.89 13.60
C ILE A 112 -3.99 3.95 14.08
N SER A 113 -3.80 2.87 13.32
CA SER A 113 -2.74 1.90 13.54
C SER A 113 -1.61 2.07 12.53
N PHE A 114 -0.40 1.82 13.00
CA PHE A 114 0.85 1.88 12.24
C PHE A 114 1.51 0.51 12.21
N MET A 115 2.16 0.16 11.10
CA MET A 115 2.81 -1.13 10.94
C MET A 115 4.00 -1.00 9.98
N VAL A 116 5.16 -1.49 10.40
CA VAL A 116 6.31 -1.70 9.51
C VAL A 116 6.03 -2.97 8.67
N LEU A 117 6.13 -2.86 7.35
CA LEU A 117 5.84 -3.97 6.44
C LEU A 117 7.08 -4.78 6.10
N ASP A 118 8.17 -4.10 5.74
CA ASP A 118 9.49 -4.71 5.48
C ASP A 118 10.57 -3.68 5.77
N GLU A 119 11.72 -4.16 6.26
CA GLU A 119 12.94 -3.39 6.45
C GLU A 119 13.86 -3.59 5.25
N ILE A 120 14.20 -2.50 4.56
CA ILE A 120 14.91 -2.52 3.28
C ILE A 120 15.77 -1.26 3.18
N GLU A 121 17.08 -1.44 3.07
CA GLU A 121 18.06 -0.35 2.95
C GLU A 121 18.11 0.29 1.57
N ASP A 122 18.01 -0.51 0.50
CA ASP A 122 18.04 0.02 -0.86
C ASP A 122 16.75 0.78 -1.20
N GLN A 123 16.90 2.00 -1.71
CA GLN A 123 15.77 2.84 -2.05
C GLN A 123 14.92 2.26 -3.18
N ASN A 124 15.55 1.66 -4.20
CA ASN A 124 14.82 1.16 -5.35
C ASN A 124 14.00 -0.09 -4.98
N GLU A 125 14.56 -0.99 -4.17
CA GLU A 125 13.85 -2.13 -3.58
C GLU A 125 12.73 -1.68 -2.64
N ARG A 126 12.93 -0.65 -1.80
CA ARG A 126 11.82 -0.05 -1.03
C ARG A 126 10.69 0.43 -1.92
N LEU A 127 11.01 1.13 -3.01
CA LEU A 127 10.00 1.66 -3.93
C LEU A 127 9.28 0.56 -4.72
N LYS A 128 9.98 -0.54 -5.04
CA LYS A 128 9.36 -1.76 -5.60
C LYS A 128 8.38 -2.35 -4.59
N LYS A 129 8.82 -2.51 -3.34
CA LYS A 129 8.00 -3.10 -2.28
C LYS A 129 6.79 -2.22 -1.92
N GLU A 130 6.96 -0.90 -1.88
CA GLU A 130 5.86 0.07 -1.75
C GLU A 130 4.84 -0.13 -2.88
N THR A 131 5.31 -0.20 -4.13
CA THR A 131 4.46 -0.43 -5.30
C THR A 131 3.68 -1.74 -5.17
N TYR A 132 4.34 -2.83 -4.78
CA TYR A 132 3.69 -4.13 -4.54
C TYR A 132 2.57 -4.03 -3.51
N TYR A 133 2.83 -3.39 -2.37
CA TYR A 133 1.84 -3.23 -1.32
C TYR A 133 0.70 -2.29 -1.69
N ILE A 134 0.95 -1.23 -2.46
CA ILE A 134 -0.13 -0.38 -2.99
C ILE A 134 -1.06 -1.21 -3.87
N TYR A 135 -0.56 -2.09 -4.74
CA TYR A 135 -1.42 -2.99 -5.51
C TYR A 135 -2.17 -3.96 -4.61
N THR A 136 -1.48 -4.55 -3.62
CA THR A 136 -2.06 -5.49 -2.67
C THR A 136 -3.22 -4.86 -1.91
N MET A 137 -3.09 -3.61 -1.48
CA MET A 137 -4.05 -2.87 -0.64
C MET A 137 -5.02 -1.98 -1.42
N LYS A 138 -4.93 -1.97 -2.76
CA LYS A 138 -5.70 -1.05 -3.61
C LYS A 138 -7.20 -1.19 -3.43
N SER A 139 -7.86 -0.05 -3.22
CA SER A 139 -9.32 0.13 -3.34
C SER A 139 -9.64 1.59 -3.66
N LYS A 140 -10.69 1.86 -4.44
CA LYS A 140 -11.17 3.25 -4.65
C LYS A 140 -11.90 3.84 -3.44
N PHE A 141 -12.33 3.01 -2.49
CA PHE A 141 -13.09 3.44 -1.31
C PHE A 141 -12.19 3.75 -0.10
N PHE A 142 -11.16 2.93 0.09
CA PHE A 142 -10.39 2.90 1.34
C PHE A 142 -8.92 3.32 1.20
N SER A 143 -8.28 3.04 0.06
CA SER A 143 -6.87 3.39 -0.13
C SER A 143 -6.71 4.90 -0.35
N LEU A 144 -5.81 5.52 0.41
CA LEU A 144 -5.47 6.93 0.29
C LEU A 144 -4.31 7.21 -0.67
N ASN A 145 -3.57 6.17 -1.10
CA ASN A 145 -2.54 6.30 -2.13
C ASN A 145 -3.12 6.88 -3.43
N SER A 146 -2.56 8.00 -3.88
CA SER A 146 -2.97 8.67 -5.12
C SER A 146 -2.25 8.16 -6.37
N LYS A 147 -1.04 7.59 -6.18
CA LYS A 147 -0.19 7.03 -7.22
C LYS A 147 0.07 5.56 -6.92
N LEU A 148 0.21 4.75 -7.98
CA LEU A 148 0.56 3.32 -7.85
C LEU A 148 2.07 3.09 -7.80
N VAL A 149 2.83 4.01 -8.40
CA VAL A 149 4.28 3.95 -8.49
C VAL A 149 4.83 5.31 -8.14
N ASN A 150 5.88 5.32 -7.32
CA ASN A 150 6.63 6.52 -7.04
C ASN A 150 7.48 6.92 -8.26
N ARG A 151 7.54 8.21 -8.59
CA ARG A 151 8.35 8.71 -9.71
C ARG A 151 9.85 8.49 -9.53
N ARG A 152 10.30 8.22 -8.30
CA ARG A 152 11.68 7.86 -7.98
C ARG A 152 12.04 6.42 -8.33
N LEU A 153 11.07 5.53 -8.54
CA LEU A 153 11.36 4.14 -8.90
C LEU A 153 12.09 4.10 -10.26
N ARG A 154 13.20 3.36 -10.31
CA ARG A 154 14.04 3.22 -11.50
C ARG A 154 13.98 1.80 -12.07
N CYS A 155 14.12 1.73 -13.39
CA CYS A 155 14.36 0.48 -14.09
C CYS A 155 15.60 -0.21 -13.49
N PRO A 156 15.64 -1.56 -13.41
CA PRO A 156 16.82 -2.30 -12.95
C PRO A 156 18.11 -1.95 -13.70
N SER A 157 18.01 -1.55 -14.97
CA SER A 157 19.14 -1.11 -15.79
C SER A 157 19.42 0.40 -15.69
N GLY A 158 18.79 1.13 -14.78
CA GLY A 158 19.03 2.57 -14.57
C GLY A 158 18.44 3.52 -15.63
N HIS A 159 17.96 3.01 -16.77
CA HIS A 159 17.59 3.82 -17.96
C HIS A 159 16.39 4.78 -17.82
N GLY A 160 15.64 4.75 -16.72
CA GLY A 160 14.52 5.69 -16.54
C GLY A 160 13.44 5.26 -15.56
N MET A 161 12.33 5.99 -15.59
CA MET A 161 11.14 5.75 -14.76
C MET A 161 10.43 4.44 -15.12
N VAL A 162 9.63 3.95 -14.17
CA VAL A 162 8.88 2.70 -14.28
C VAL A 162 7.39 2.97 -14.32
N ARG A 163 6.69 2.35 -15.27
CA ARG A 163 5.24 2.18 -15.23
C ARG A 163 4.94 0.80 -14.66
N SER A 164 3.94 0.67 -13.80
CA SER A 164 3.52 -0.64 -13.29
C SER A 164 2.15 -1.04 -13.81
N PHE A 165 1.91 -2.35 -13.75
CA PHE A 165 0.60 -2.95 -13.97
C PHE A 165 0.50 -4.25 -13.18
N MET A 166 -0.72 -4.71 -12.96
CA MET A 166 -1.01 -5.98 -12.30
C MET A 166 -1.63 -6.94 -13.32
N THR A 167 -1.31 -8.22 -13.19
CA THR A 167 -1.91 -9.33 -13.92
C THR A 167 -1.97 -10.54 -12.98
N TYR A 168 -2.18 -11.73 -13.53
CA TYR A 168 -2.14 -13.00 -12.80
C TYR A 168 -1.30 -14.02 -13.56
N ASP A 169 -0.81 -15.01 -12.83
CA ASP A 169 -0.20 -16.21 -13.40
C ASP A 169 -1.28 -17.07 -14.07
N LYS A 170 -1.11 -17.34 -15.37
CA LYS A 170 -2.10 -18.10 -16.15
C LYS A 170 -1.95 -19.61 -15.97
N GLU A 171 -0.75 -20.05 -15.59
CA GLU A 171 -0.39 -21.47 -15.46
C GLU A 171 -0.55 -21.97 -14.02
N ALA A 172 -0.79 -21.08 -13.05
CA ALA A 172 -0.98 -21.46 -11.65
C ALA A 172 -2.34 -22.12 -11.41
N GLU A 173 -2.38 -23.14 -10.55
CA GLU A 173 -3.63 -23.81 -10.15
C GLU A 173 -4.65 -22.87 -9.47
N LYS A 174 -4.15 -21.86 -8.77
CA LYS A 174 -4.93 -20.87 -8.02
C LYS A 174 -4.57 -19.46 -8.47
N LEU A 175 -5.50 -18.51 -8.32
CA LEU A 175 -5.27 -17.12 -8.70
C LEU A 175 -4.07 -16.54 -7.93
N ASN A 176 -2.95 -16.39 -8.64
CA ASN A 176 -1.76 -15.74 -8.15
C ASN A 176 -1.59 -14.40 -8.86
N LEU A 177 -1.69 -13.28 -8.12
CA LEU A 177 -1.55 -11.94 -8.70
C LEU A 177 -0.07 -11.59 -8.84
N ILE A 178 0.31 -11.04 -10.00
CA ILE A 178 1.67 -10.61 -10.29
C ILE A 178 1.65 -9.11 -10.60
N VAL A 179 2.55 -8.36 -9.97
CA VAL A 179 2.80 -6.96 -10.29
C VAL A 179 4.05 -6.88 -11.14
N TYR A 180 3.96 -6.17 -12.27
CA TYR A 180 5.09 -5.93 -13.16
C TYR A 180 5.44 -4.45 -13.19
N GLY A 181 6.73 -4.16 -13.32
CA GLY A 181 7.27 -2.88 -13.74
C GLY A 181 7.78 -2.97 -15.17
N ARG A 182 7.53 -1.94 -15.98
CA ARG A 182 8.08 -1.79 -17.32
C ARG A 182 8.80 -0.44 -17.40
N CYS A 183 10.00 -0.42 -17.95
CA CYS A 183 10.71 0.83 -18.20
C CYS A 183 9.94 1.69 -19.21
N VAL A 184 9.89 3.00 -18.96
CA VAL A 184 9.22 3.97 -19.86
C VAL A 184 10.17 4.51 -20.92
N ASN A 185 11.49 4.31 -20.77
CA ASN A 185 12.48 4.74 -21.75
C ASN A 185 12.27 3.96 -23.07
N LYS A 186 12.22 4.68 -24.20
CA LYS A 186 11.98 4.10 -25.52
C LYS A 186 13.02 3.06 -25.95
N HIS A 187 14.25 3.17 -25.46
CA HIS A 187 15.36 2.28 -25.76
C HIS A 187 15.47 1.12 -24.77
N CYS A 188 14.65 1.08 -23.71
CA CYS A 188 14.64 0.02 -22.71
C CYS A 188 13.25 -0.61 -22.63
N ASN A 189 13.11 -1.84 -23.13
CA ASN A 189 11.84 -2.58 -23.10
C ASN A 189 11.73 -3.57 -21.93
N ILE A 190 12.63 -3.47 -20.95
CA ILE A 190 12.68 -4.40 -19.82
C ILE A 190 11.37 -4.33 -19.03
N THR A 191 10.80 -5.51 -18.83
CA THR A 191 9.69 -5.75 -17.90
C THR A 191 10.18 -6.69 -16.82
N PHE A 192 9.93 -6.35 -15.57
CA PHE A 192 10.43 -7.09 -14.41
C PHE A 192 9.31 -7.27 -13.38
N VAL A 193 9.37 -8.35 -12.62
CA VAL A 193 8.41 -8.60 -11.55
C VAL A 193 8.72 -7.71 -10.35
N ILE A 194 7.69 -7.13 -9.75
CA ILE A 194 7.74 -6.38 -8.50
C ILE A 194 7.15 -7.28 -7.41
N LYS A 195 7.97 -7.65 -6.42
CA LYS A 195 7.59 -8.54 -5.30
C LYS A 195 7.83 -7.87 -3.95
#